data_AF-A0A2N3VF47-F1
#
_entry.id   AF-A0A2N3VF47-F1
#
_cell.length_a   1.000
_cell.length_b   1.000
_cell.length_c   1.000
_cell.angle_alpha   90.00
_cell.angle_beta   90.00
_cell.angle_gamma   90.00
#
_symmetry.space_group_name_H-M   'P 1'
#
loop_
_entity.id
_entity.type
_entity.pdbx_description
1 polymer ?
#
loop_
_entity_poly.entity_id
_entity_poly.type
_entity_poly.pdbx_seq_one_letter_code
_entity_poly.pdbx_strand_id
1 'polypeptide(L)'
;MDIHAYPTDAQTPVDRAEATRVAAEHLPADLPGHERRIVEFTDGFAVFAVQPLHAPPDRPIPIGGSVYVIDKATGAVSFWPTYPSGVIAAHYALLVAAGQLVVADSWPDQD
;
A
#
# COMPACT_ATOMS: atom_id res chain seq x y z
N MET A 1 9.03 -10.72 -9.46
CA MET A 1 7.84 -9.88 -9.68
C MET A 1 8.34 -8.46 -9.62
N ASP A 2 8.26 -7.72 -10.71
CA ASP A 2 8.66 -6.32 -10.71
C ASP A 2 7.54 -5.51 -10.05
N ILE A 3 7.91 -4.74 -9.03
CA ILE A 3 6.98 -3.87 -8.32
C ILE A 3 7.25 -2.45 -8.79
N HIS A 4 6.34 -1.93 -9.59
CA HIS A 4 6.37 -0.56 -10.05
C HIS A 4 5.83 0.36 -8.97
N ALA A 5 6.58 1.43 -8.70
CA ALA A 5 6.14 2.52 -7.88
C ALA A 5 5.78 3.73 -8.77
N TYR A 6 4.80 4.51 -8.35
CA TYR A 6 4.28 5.65 -9.12
C TYR A 6 4.37 6.92 -8.27
N PRO A 7 4.80 8.04 -8.85
CA PRO A 7 5.12 9.25 -8.11
C PRO A 7 3.84 9.94 -7.63
N THR A 8 3.90 10.61 -6.49
CA THR A 8 2.80 11.43 -5.96
C THR A 8 3.31 12.83 -5.65
N ASP A 9 2.41 13.73 -5.25
CA ASP A 9 2.78 15.06 -4.75
C ASP A 9 3.05 15.08 -3.23
N ALA A 10 3.33 13.91 -2.64
CA ALA A 10 3.46 13.77 -1.20
C ALA A 10 4.59 14.62 -0.60
N GLN A 11 4.33 15.18 0.58
CA GLN A 11 5.34 15.76 1.44
C GLN A 11 6.23 14.64 2.01
N THR A 12 7.55 14.80 1.87
CA THR A 12 8.53 13.83 2.33
C THR A 12 9.40 14.39 3.48
N PRO A 13 9.79 13.55 4.46
CA PRO A 13 9.40 12.16 4.62
C PRO A 13 7.90 12.02 4.96
N VAL A 14 7.25 11.02 4.37
CA VAL A 14 5.81 10.81 4.57
C VAL A 14 5.55 10.43 6.03
N ASP A 15 4.62 11.13 6.66
CA ASP A 15 4.09 10.76 7.97
C ASP A 15 2.70 10.11 7.85
N ARG A 16 2.08 9.76 8.98
CA ARG A 16 0.76 9.11 8.96
C ARG A 16 -0.34 10.01 8.38
N ALA A 17 -0.28 11.33 8.60
CA ALA A 17 -1.28 12.25 8.09
C ALA A 17 -1.17 12.34 6.56
N GLU A 18 0.05 12.46 6.06
CA GLU A 18 0.32 12.54 4.64
C GLU A 18 0.04 11.22 3.92
N ALA A 19 0.40 10.08 4.52
CA ALA A 19 0.03 8.77 4.00
C ALA A 19 -1.50 8.61 3.87
N THR A 20 -2.26 9.19 4.80
CA THR A 20 -3.73 9.19 4.74
C THR A 20 -4.24 10.06 3.59
N ARG A 21 -3.65 11.25 3.37
CA ARG A 21 -3.99 12.12 2.24
C ARG A 21 -3.69 11.46 0.90
N VAL A 22 -2.48 10.93 0.73
CA VAL A 22 -2.03 10.22 -0.48
C VAL A 22 -2.94 9.03 -0.76
N ALA A 23 -3.27 8.24 0.26
CA ALA A 23 -4.19 7.11 0.13
C ALA A 23 -5.60 7.56 -0.33
N ALA A 24 -6.07 8.70 0.17
CA ALA A 24 -7.38 9.23 -0.19
C ALA A 24 -7.45 9.70 -1.64
N GLU A 25 -6.36 10.28 -2.14
CA GLU A 25 -6.28 10.90 -3.46
C GLU A 25 -6.00 9.90 -4.59
N HIS A 26 -5.08 8.97 -4.36
CA HIS A 26 -4.54 8.12 -5.43
C HIS A 26 -5.06 6.68 -5.43
N LEU A 27 -5.62 6.20 -4.32
CA LEU A 27 -6.08 4.82 -4.23
C LEU A 27 -7.58 4.74 -4.53
N PRO A 28 -8.05 3.62 -5.12
CA PRO A 28 -9.47 3.41 -5.37
C PRO A 28 -10.32 3.70 -4.14
N ALA A 29 -11.44 4.38 -4.33
CA ALA A 29 -12.38 4.72 -3.27
C ALA A 29 -12.80 3.49 -2.46
N ASP A 30 -13.13 3.70 -1.19
CA ASP A 30 -13.65 2.63 -0.33
C ASP A 30 -14.92 2.04 -0.96
N LEU A 31 -14.90 0.73 -1.16
CA LEU A 31 -16.11 0.00 -1.51
C LEU A 31 -17.07 0.04 -0.32
N PRO A 32 -18.41 0.12 -0.54
CA PRO A 32 -19.37 0.07 0.55
C PRO A 32 -19.08 -1.10 1.51
N GLY A 33 -18.94 -0.79 2.80
CA GLY A 33 -18.63 -1.76 3.84
C GLY A 33 -17.15 -2.16 3.97
N HIS A 34 -16.23 -1.51 3.24
CA HIS A 34 -14.79 -1.63 3.43
C HIS A 34 -14.22 -0.35 4.05
N GLU A 35 -13.19 -0.49 4.87
CA GLU A 35 -12.44 0.61 5.47
C GLU A 35 -10.98 0.53 5.05
N ARG A 36 -10.36 1.67 4.71
CA ARG A 36 -8.91 1.74 4.56
C ARG A 36 -8.21 1.62 5.90
N ARG A 37 -7.31 0.64 5.99
CA ARG A 37 -6.39 0.49 7.11
C ARG A 37 -4.97 0.83 6.66
N ILE A 38 -4.31 1.71 7.40
CA ILE A 38 -2.93 2.11 7.15
C ILE A 38 -2.04 1.56 8.27
N VAL A 39 -1.07 0.74 7.90
CA VAL A 39 -0.10 0.13 8.82
C VAL A 39 1.29 0.66 8.48
N GLU A 40 1.89 1.32 9.44
CA GLU A 40 3.24 1.87 9.30
C GLU A 40 4.30 0.78 9.52
N PHE A 41 5.37 0.84 8.73
CA PHE A 41 6.61 0.09 8.94
C PHE A 41 7.81 1.02 8.73
N THR A 42 9.03 0.48 8.85
CA THR A 42 10.27 1.27 8.82
C THR A 42 10.35 2.19 7.60
N ASP A 43 10.16 1.63 6.41
CA ASP A 43 10.39 2.34 5.14
C ASP A 43 9.11 2.88 4.50
N GLY A 44 7.93 2.65 5.08
CA GLY A 44 6.69 2.98 4.40
C GLY A 44 5.41 2.78 5.20
N PHE A 45 4.31 2.90 4.48
CA PHE A 45 2.96 2.61 4.97
C PHE A 45 2.28 1.62 4.03
N ALA A 46 1.84 0.49 4.57
CA ALA A 46 0.99 -0.46 3.85
C ALA A 46 -0.48 -0.07 4.03
N VAL A 47 -1.19 0.10 2.93
CA VAL A 47 -2.60 0.47 2.89
C VAL A 47 -3.42 -0.72 2.40
N PHE A 48 -4.43 -1.09 3.18
CA PHE A 48 -5.31 -2.22 2.94
C PHE A 48 -6.75 -1.73 2.82
N ALA A 49 -7.51 -2.26 1.86
CA ALA A 49 -8.96 -2.26 1.97
C ALA A 49 -9.37 -3.43 2.88
N VAL A 50 -10.00 -3.14 4.01
CA VAL A 50 -10.43 -4.15 4.98
C VAL A 50 -11.95 -4.15 5.05
N GLN A 51 -12.58 -5.28 4.77
CA GLN A 51 -13.97 -5.49 5.15
C GLN A 51 -14.01 -6.01 6.59
N PRO A 52 -14.58 -5.27 7.57
CA PRO A 52 -14.74 -5.77 8.93
C PRO A 52 -15.86 -6.80 8.96
N LEU A 53 -15.59 -8.01 8.47
CA LEU A 53 -16.45 -9.15 8.68
C LEU A 53 -16.12 -9.77 10.04
N HIS A 54 -17.14 -10.19 10.80
CA HIS A 54 -16.91 -11.11 11.90
C HIS A 54 -16.49 -12.45 11.30
N ALA A 55 -15.32 -12.97 11.70
CA ALA A 55 -14.91 -14.31 11.27
C ALA A 55 -15.91 -15.32 11.83
N PRO A 56 -16.52 -16.17 10.98
CA PRO A 56 -17.25 -17.32 11.48
C PRO A 56 -16.30 -18.16 12.36
N PRO A 57 -16.78 -18.74 13.48
CA PRO A 57 -15.93 -19.49 14.40
C PRO A 57 -15.28 -20.73 13.75
N ASP A 58 -15.80 -21.19 12.61
CA ASP A 58 -15.40 -22.39 11.89
C ASP A 58 -14.54 -22.12 10.64
N ARG A 59 -14.35 -20.86 10.22
CA ARG A 59 -13.47 -20.54 9.08
C ARG A 59 -12.85 -19.15 9.14
N PRO A 60 -11.58 -18.99 8.72
CA PRO A 60 -11.00 -17.67 8.54
C PRO A 60 -11.70 -16.91 7.41
N ILE A 61 -11.77 -15.59 7.54
CA ILE A 61 -12.24 -14.72 6.45
C ILE A 61 -11.15 -14.69 5.37
N PRO A 62 -11.50 -14.79 4.08
CA PRO A 62 -10.53 -14.56 3.02
C PRO A 62 -10.00 -13.13 3.14
N ILE A 63 -8.68 -12.96 3.27
CA ILE A 63 -8.07 -11.65 3.08
C ILE A 63 -8.17 -11.38 1.57
N GLY A 64 -9.13 -10.56 1.17
CA GLY A 64 -9.27 -10.07 -0.20
C GLY A 64 -8.92 -8.59 -0.25
N GLY A 65 -8.17 -8.18 -1.27
CA GLY A 65 -7.91 -6.75 -1.54
C GLY A 65 -6.53 -6.48 -2.10
N SER A 66 -6.45 -5.45 -2.93
CA SER A 66 -5.16 -4.87 -3.35
C SER A 66 -4.47 -4.27 -2.13
N VAL A 67 -3.16 -4.50 -2.01
CA VAL A 67 -2.34 -3.82 -1.01
C VAL A 67 -1.49 -2.78 -1.71
N TYR A 68 -1.43 -1.59 -1.12
CA TYR A 68 -0.63 -0.49 -1.62
C TYR A 68 0.46 -0.17 -0.61
N VAL A 69 1.64 0.20 -1.08
CA VAL A 69 2.69 0.72 -0.21
C VAL A 69 3.01 2.14 -0.63
N ILE A 70 2.94 3.06 0.34
CA ILE A 70 3.43 4.43 0.21
C ILE A 70 4.84 4.46 0.81
N ASP A 71 5.83 4.70 -0.03
CA ASP A 71 7.22 4.84 0.41
C ASP A 71 7.42 6.11 1.24
N LYS A 72 8.12 6.01 2.37
CA LYS A 72 8.35 7.17 3.24
C LYS A 72 9.30 8.20 2.64
N ALA A 73 10.31 7.75 1.90
CA ALA A 73 11.35 8.63 1.41
C ALA A 73 10.90 9.45 0.19
N THR A 74 10.08 8.84 -0.67
CA THR A 74 9.69 9.40 -1.97
C THR A 74 8.20 9.72 -2.07
N GLY A 75 7.36 9.15 -1.21
CA GLY A 75 5.91 9.23 -1.35
C GLY A 75 5.33 8.40 -2.49
N ALA A 76 6.16 7.64 -3.21
CA ALA A 76 5.70 6.84 -4.34
C ALA A 76 4.80 5.69 -3.88
N VAL A 77 3.76 5.42 -4.65
CA VAL A 77 2.79 4.34 -4.40
C VAL A 77 3.17 3.13 -5.23
N SER A 78 3.31 1.97 -4.59
CA SER A 78 3.51 0.69 -5.27
C SER A 78 2.37 -0.29 -4.99
N PHE A 79 2.12 -1.18 -5.95
CA PHE A 79 1.02 -2.15 -5.92
C PHE A 79 1.55 -3.54 -5.56
N TRP A 80 0.88 -4.20 -4.62
CA TRP A 80 1.32 -5.45 -4.04
C TRP A 80 0.24 -6.52 -4.09
N PRO A 81 0.63 -7.81 -4.25
CA PRO A 81 -0.26 -8.93 -3.95
C PRO A 81 -0.80 -8.84 -2.52
N THR A 82 -1.93 -9.51 -2.27
CA THR A 82 -2.55 -9.57 -0.95
C THR A 82 -1.67 -10.35 0.05
N TYR A 83 -0.73 -9.64 0.68
CA TYR A 83 0.18 -10.19 1.68
C TYR A 83 0.00 -9.50 3.04
N PRO A 84 0.29 -10.21 4.15
CA PRO A 84 0.35 -9.58 5.46
C PRO A 84 1.39 -8.44 5.50
N SER A 85 1.13 -7.39 6.27
CA SER A 85 2.01 -6.22 6.38
C SER A 85 3.46 -6.57 6.73
N GLY A 86 3.69 -7.57 7.58
CA GLY A 86 5.04 -8.03 7.92
C GLY A 86 5.78 -8.68 6.74
N VAL A 87 5.06 -9.41 5.88
CA VAL A 87 5.63 -10.00 4.66
C VAL A 87 5.97 -8.90 3.66
N ILE A 88 5.09 -7.92 3.51
CA ILE A 88 5.30 -6.74 2.65
C ILE A 88 6.53 -5.96 3.13
N ALA A 89 6.62 -5.63 4.42
CA ALA A 89 7.75 -4.91 4.96
C ALA A 89 9.09 -5.64 4.70
N ALA A 90 9.13 -6.96 4.90
CA ALA A 90 10.32 -7.76 4.64
C ALA A 90 10.71 -7.77 3.16
N HIS A 91 9.74 -7.96 2.24
CA HIS A 91 10.02 -7.95 0.80
C HIS A 91 10.40 -6.56 0.30
N TYR A 92 9.75 -5.52 0.82
CA TYR A 92 10.02 -4.13 0.50
C TYR A 92 11.48 -3.78 0.82
N ALA A 93 11.93 -4.12 2.03
CA ALA A 93 13.32 -3.91 2.44
C ALA A 93 14.32 -4.62 1.51
N LEU A 94 14.01 -5.84 1.06
CA LEU A 94 14.85 -6.56 0.10
C LEU A 94 14.90 -5.87 -1.27
N LEU A 95 13.77 -5.39 -1.77
CA LEU A 95 13.71 -4.67 -3.06
C LEU A 95 14.48 -3.35 -3.02
N VAL A 96 14.33 -2.59 -1.92
CA VAL A 96 15.09 -1.34 -1.71
C VAL A 96 16.58 -1.62 -1.63
N ALA A 97 17.00 -2.61 -0.83
CA ALA A 97 18.41 -2.98 -0.69
C ALA A 97 19.02 -3.46 -2.02
N ALA A 98 18.22 -4.09 -2.88
CA ALA A 98 18.65 -4.54 -4.20
C ALA A 98 18.56 -3.44 -5.28
N GLY A 99 18.04 -2.24 -4.96
CA GLY A 99 17.83 -1.16 -5.93
C GLY A 99 16.78 -1.49 -6.99
N GLN A 100 15.85 -2.40 -6.70
CA GLN A 100 14.86 -2.92 -7.64
C GLN A 100 13.50 -2.21 -7.56
N LEU A 101 13.34 -1.27 -6.63
CA LEU A 101 12.17 -0.41 -6.58
C LEU A 101 12.34 0.71 -7.61
N VAL A 102 11.71 0.57 -8.77
CA VAL A 102 11.73 1.58 -9.83
C VAL A 102 10.48 2.45 -9.70
N VAL A 103 10.70 3.75 -9.45
CA VAL A 103 9.65 4.77 -9.51
C VAL A 103 9.49 5.19 -10.97
N ALA A 104 8.31 5.01 -11.53
CA ALA A 104 7.95 5.47 -12.86
C ALA A 104 7.88 7.00 -12.93
N ASP A 105 7.95 7.57 -14.14
CA ASP A 105 7.84 9.03 -14.33
C ASP A 105 6.39 9.52 -14.19
N SER A 106 5.42 8.65 -14.45
CA SER A 106 3.99 8.98 -14.38
C SER A 106 3.14 7.76 -14.02
N TRP A 107 1.90 8.01 -13.64
CA TRP A 107 0.87 6.98 -13.48
C TRP A 107 0.51 6.36 -14.84
N PRO A 108 0.07 5.09 -14.86
CA PRO A 108 -0.49 4.50 -16.07
C PRO A 108 -1.84 5.16 -16.38
N ASP A 109 -2.18 5.25 -17.67
CA ASP A 109 -3.49 5.71 -18.10
C ASP A 109 -4.58 4.80 -17.51
N GLN A 110 -5.66 5.40 -17.00
CA GLN A 110 -6.81 4.65 -16.49
C GLN A 110 -7.72 4.31 -17.67
N ASP A 111 -7.62 3.08 -18.19
CA ASP A 111 -8.58 2.54 -19.17
C ASP A 111 -9.97 2.32 -18.54
#